data_AF-A0A1B2IZL5-F1
#
_entry.id   AF-A0A1B2IZL5-F1
#
_cell.length_a   1.000
_cell.length_b   1.000
_cell.length_c   1.000
_cell.angle_alpha   90.00
_cell.angle_beta   90.00
_cell.angle_gamma   90.00
#
_symmetry.space_group_name_H-M   'P 1'
#
loop_
_entity.id
_entity.type
_entity.pdbx_description
1 polymer ?
#
loop_
_entity_poly.entity_id
_entity_poly.type
_entity_poly.pdbx_seq_one_letter_code
_entity_poly.pdbx_strand_id
1 'polypeptide(L)'
;MIRRGLSAYAIFLASDLVISWLIIGMVLHETLSLTQWGQILTVNLVIAIVEMLAAVRVLRVREQKIAAMTRKVQGMLQNEEPAHILLKKTDPYYDLTMTINQLQTHQQQLLREKAQQGEELKLLLSYLPIGVMVIDNYRKVELANAAMAELLQVPISPHRHPFAQDIQQYELVALINKVFEDKETRRQVITLPGMPTEKRVEATVVYTSTSEDFFQILVLLYDITEIFTVEQMQMDFLTNASHELKTPVTAINGFAETLLDGAKDDPAILDQFLKIIQQESQQLSELVQDILSLSRIESQSVTQHDLTRVHLGAMIDDQFKVLQQLAEMKHVTLINQVADDVQVVTDQSKCIEVLKNLLSSTIVKGARSPFVLSKRQQVGLCMWLTPESASAKTTNPGFFSASIVLTIHEPNRLSAGRDSDWPLSRNWFQR
;
A
#
# COMPACT_ATOMS: atom_id res chain seq x y z
N MET A 1 62.05 -5.98 6.47
CA MET A 1 62.80 -5.32 7.57
C MET A 1 64.02 -6.16 7.95
N ILE A 2 63.85 -7.49 8.08
CA ILE A 2 64.88 -8.57 8.05
C ILE A 2 66.31 -8.09 7.79
N ARG A 3 66.64 -7.76 6.52
CA ARG A 3 68.03 -7.56 6.06
C ARG A 3 68.77 -6.43 6.77
N ARG A 4 68.08 -5.38 7.23
CA ARG A 4 68.67 -4.29 8.04
C ARG A 4 68.80 -4.67 9.52
N GLY A 5 67.83 -5.40 10.07
CA GLY A 5 67.91 -5.90 11.45
C GLY A 5 69.03 -6.94 11.61
N LEU A 6 69.13 -7.88 10.67
CA LEU A 6 70.19 -8.88 10.61
C LEU A 6 71.57 -8.28 10.31
N SER A 7 71.68 -7.25 9.46
CA SER A 7 72.97 -6.57 9.28
C SER A 7 73.41 -5.86 10.56
N ALA A 8 72.49 -5.18 11.28
CA ALA A 8 72.81 -4.55 12.55
C ALA A 8 73.22 -5.57 13.63
N TYR A 9 72.50 -6.69 13.73
CA TYR A 9 72.82 -7.76 14.69
C TYR A 9 74.12 -8.49 14.35
N ALA A 10 74.41 -8.69 13.06
CA ALA A 10 75.67 -9.27 12.61
C ALA A 10 76.87 -8.32 12.84
N ILE A 11 76.67 -7.01 12.68
CA ILE A 11 77.68 -5.99 13.04
C ILE A 11 77.92 -6.00 14.56
N PHE A 12 76.86 -6.11 15.37
CA PHE A 12 76.97 -6.19 16.83
C PHE A 12 77.74 -7.45 17.27
N LEU A 13 77.36 -8.64 16.76
CA LEU A 13 78.07 -9.90 17.01
C LEU A 13 79.53 -9.85 16.53
N ALA A 14 79.80 -9.23 15.38
CA ALA A 14 81.17 -9.06 14.89
C ALA A 14 81.99 -8.12 15.79
N SER A 15 81.40 -7.01 16.27
CA SER A 15 82.07 -6.12 17.23
C SER A 15 82.33 -6.81 18.57
N ASP A 16 81.38 -7.61 19.07
CA ASP A 16 81.51 -8.32 20.34
C ASP A 16 82.56 -9.44 20.27
N LEU A 17 82.61 -10.19 19.16
CA LEU A 17 83.68 -11.14 18.88
C LEU A 17 85.07 -10.48 18.82
N VAL A 18 85.18 -9.30 18.19
CA VAL A 18 86.45 -8.54 18.11
C VAL A 18 86.85 -7.98 19.48
N ILE A 19 85.89 -7.45 20.26
CA ILE A 19 86.13 -6.94 21.62
C ILE A 19 86.54 -8.08 22.56
N SER A 20 85.82 -9.21 22.53
CA SER A 20 86.16 -10.43 23.28
C SER A 20 87.55 -10.94 22.92
N TRP A 21 87.89 -11.01 21.63
CA TRP A 21 89.22 -11.40 21.18
C TRP A 21 90.32 -10.43 21.63
N LEU A 22 90.09 -9.11 21.58
CA LEU A 22 91.03 -8.10 22.06
C LEU A 22 91.23 -8.17 23.58
N ILE A 23 90.16 -8.38 24.37
CA ILE A 23 90.25 -8.48 25.84
C ILE A 23 91.00 -9.75 26.24
N ILE A 24 90.67 -10.90 25.65
CA ILE A 24 91.38 -12.17 25.89
C ILE A 24 92.85 -12.04 25.44
N GLY A 25 93.07 -11.40 24.28
CA GLY A 25 94.38 -11.00 23.76
C GLY A 25 95.22 -10.20 24.76
N MET A 26 94.62 -9.20 25.39
CA MET A 26 95.29 -8.30 26.33
C MET A 26 95.55 -8.94 27.71
N VAL A 27 94.66 -9.82 28.19
CA VAL A 27 94.73 -10.38 29.55
C VAL A 27 95.58 -11.65 29.64
N LEU A 28 95.65 -12.47 28.58
CA LEU A 28 96.25 -13.81 28.65
C LEU A 28 97.46 -14.03 27.71
N HIS A 29 97.97 -12.97 27.07
CA HIS A 29 99.01 -13.00 26.04
C HIS A 29 100.24 -13.88 26.38
N GLU A 30 100.75 -13.78 27.60
CA GLU A 30 102.00 -14.46 28.02
C GLU A 30 101.80 -15.90 28.52
N THR A 31 100.56 -16.41 28.57
CA THR A 31 100.25 -17.68 29.28
C THR A 31 99.65 -18.79 28.42
N LEU A 32 99.16 -18.46 27.21
CA LEU A 32 98.40 -19.39 26.37
C LEU A 32 99.21 -19.97 25.21
N SER A 33 99.09 -21.28 24.99
CA SER A 33 99.65 -21.96 23.82
C SER A 33 98.79 -21.77 22.58
N LEU A 34 99.37 -21.96 21.39
CA LEU A 34 98.67 -21.81 20.10
C LEU A 34 97.43 -22.71 19.98
N THR A 35 97.42 -23.88 20.62
CA THR A 35 96.28 -24.80 20.62
C THR A 35 95.13 -24.32 21.51
N GLN A 36 95.44 -23.64 22.63
CA GLN A 36 94.43 -23.04 23.52
C GLN A 36 93.76 -21.83 22.86
N TRP A 37 94.53 -21.01 22.11
CA TRP A 37 93.98 -19.94 21.26
C TRP A 37 92.96 -20.47 20.25
N GLY A 38 93.25 -21.59 19.59
CA GLY A 38 92.32 -22.27 18.68
C GLY A 38 91.03 -22.71 19.38
N GLN A 39 91.13 -23.31 20.57
CA GLN A 39 89.97 -23.74 21.35
C GLN A 39 89.07 -22.57 21.73
N ILE A 40 89.64 -21.47 22.27
CA ILE A 40 88.88 -20.27 22.64
C ILE A 40 88.14 -19.68 21.42
N LEU A 41 88.82 -19.61 20.27
CA LEU A 41 88.21 -19.11 19.03
C LEU A 41 87.06 -20.02 18.56
N THR A 42 87.18 -21.34 18.66
CA THR A 42 86.07 -22.25 18.33
C THR A 42 84.87 -22.12 19.27
N VAL A 43 85.09 -21.91 20.57
CA VAL A 43 84.01 -21.71 21.55
C VAL A 43 83.27 -20.40 21.28
N ASN A 44 83.99 -19.29 21.09
CA ASN A 44 83.40 -18.00 20.74
C ASN A 44 82.60 -18.06 19.41
N LEU A 45 83.11 -18.77 18.40
CA LEU A 45 82.39 -18.98 17.14
C LEU A 45 81.08 -19.76 17.33
N VAL A 46 81.08 -20.81 18.16
CA VAL A 46 79.86 -21.59 18.48
C VAL A 46 78.84 -20.73 19.22
N ILE A 47 79.26 -19.92 20.20
CA ILE A 47 78.37 -19.00 20.93
C ILE A 47 77.71 -18.01 19.96
N ALA A 48 78.52 -17.35 19.11
CA ALA A 48 77.99 -16.40 18.12
C ALA A 48 77.01 -17.03 17.12
N ILE A 49 77.22 -18.30 16.73
CA ILE A 49 76.26 -19.04 15.88
C ILE A 49 74.94 -19.29 16.63
N VAL A 50 74.99 -19.69 17.90
CA VAL A 50 73.78 -19.93 18.72
C VAL A 50 72.99 -18.63 18.93
N GLU A 51 73.67 -17.53 19.25
CA GLU A 51 73.06 -16.22 19.39
C GLU A 51 72.46 -15.70 18.08
N MET A 52 73.17 -15.88 16.96
CA MET A 52 72.65 -15.55 15.63
C MET A 52 71.38 -16.35 15.30
N LEU A 53 71.35 -17.66 15.59
CA LEU A 53 70.18 -18.50 15.38
C LEU A 53 69.00 -18.10 16.28
N ALA A 54 69.26 -17.74 17.54
CA ALA A 54 68.26 -17.23 18.46
C ALA A 54 67.67 -15.89 17.96
N ALA A 55 68.53 -14.95 17.55
CA ALA A 55 68.13 -13.65 17.00
C ALA A 55 67.31 -13.81 15.70
N VAL A 56 67.74 -14.68 14.77
CA VAL A 56 66.97 -15.04 13.57
C VAL A 56 65.58 -15.58 13.93
N ARG A 57 65.49 -16.46 14.94
CA ARG A 57 64.21 -17.04 15.35
C ARG A 57 63.27 -15.99 15.96
N VAL A 58 63.78 -15.11 16.83
CA VAL A 58 63.00 -13.99 17.41
C VAL A 58 62.50 -13.04 16.32
N LEU A 59 63.37 -12.65 15.37
CA LEU A 59 63.01 -11.77 14.25
C LEU A 59 61.92 -12.39 13.36
N ARG A 60 62.04 -13.69 13.02
CA ARG A 60 61.02 -14.40 12.22
C ARG A 60 59.67 -14.47 12.93
N VAL A 61 59.64 -14.79 14.23
CA VAL A 61 58.40 -14.84 15.02
C VAL A 61 57.74 -13.45 15.10
N ARG A 62 58.54 -12.39 15.28
CA ARG A 62 58.06 -11.01 15.30
C ARG A 62 57.40 -10.60 13.98
N GLU A 63 58.05 -10.88 12.86
CA GLU A 63 57.47 -10.55 11.53
C GLU A 63 56.24 -11.40 11.20
N GLN A 64 56.17 -12.68 11.60
CA GLN A 64 54.97 -13.50 11.44
C GLN A 64 53.74 -12.92 12.17
N LYS A 65 53.93 -12.43 13.42
CA LYS A 65 52.86 -11.77 14.19
C LYS A 65 52.39 -10.48 13.53
N ILE A 66 53.32 -9.61 13.14
CA ILE A 66 53.01 -8.36 12.44
C ILE A 66 52.28 -8.65 11.12
N ALA A 67 52.77 -9.60 10.31
CA ALA A 67 52.13 -9.99 9.05
C ALA A 67 50.75 -10.64 9.24
N ALA A 68 50.44 -11.23 10.40
CA ALA A 68 49.08 -11.67 10.73
C ALA A 68 48.16 -10.48 11.03
N MET A 69 48.61 -9.49 11.81
CA MET A 69 47.86 -8.27 12.09
C MET A 69 47.63 -7.43 10.82
N THR A 70 48.67 -7.26 9.97
CA THR A 70 48.55 -6.54 8.70
C THR A 70 47.53 -7.20 7.77
N ARG A 71 47.58 -8.53 7.62
CA ARG A 71 46.56 -9.27 6.84
C ARG A 71 45.16 -9.13 7.42
N LYS A 72 45.02 -9.13 8.75
CA LYS A 72 43.73 -8.91 9.41
C LYS A 72 43.16 -7.52 9.09
N VAL A 73 43.97 -6.46 9.19
CA VAL A 73 43.55 -5.09 8.83
C VAL A 73 43.23 -4.97 7.33
N GLN A 74 43.98 -5.65 6.46
CA GLN A 74 43.68 -5.69 5.02
C GLN A 74 42.36 -6.42 4.72
N GLY A 75 42.09 -7.56 5.37
CA GLY A 75 40.80 -8.26 5.25
C GLY A 75 39.62 -7.42 5.74
N MET A 76 39.78 -6.66 6.83
CA MET A 76 38.77 -5.71 7.32
C MET A 76 38.44 -4.59 6.32
N LEU A 77 39.38 -4.19 5.46
CA LEU A 77 39.14 -3.23 4.37
C LEU A 77 38.41 -3.87 3.17
N GLN A 78 38.46 -5.20 3.04
CA GLN A 78 37.82 -5.97 1.97
C GLN A 78 36.50 -6.64 2.44
N ASN A 79 36.05 -6.36 3.67
CA ASN A 79 34.92 -7.00 4.35
C ASN A 79 35.02 -8.53 4.46
N GLU A 80 36.22 -9.10 4.38
CA GLU A 80 36.47 -10.51 4.66
C GLU A 80 36.44 -10.75 6.18
N GLU A 81 35.88 -11.87 6.64
CA GLU A 81 35.94 -12.27 8.06
C GLU A 81 37.31 -12.89 8.42
N PRO A 82 38.20 -12.19 9.15
CA PRO A 82 39.52 -12.72 9.47
C PRO A 82 39.48 -13.47 10.80
N ALA A 83 40.21 -14.58 10.91
CA ALA A 83 40.30 -15.35 12.13
C ALA A 83 40.71 -14.48 13.35
N HIS A 84 40.16 -14.81 14.52
CA HIS A 84 40.47 -14.12 15.76
C HIS A 84 41.93 -14.34 16.15
N ILE A 85 42.70 -13.26 16.23
CA ILE A 85 44.07 -13.31 16.77
C ILE A 85 43.95 -13.24 18.29
N LEU A 86 44.27 -14.34 18.96
CA LEU A 86 44.29 -14.46 20.41
C LEU A 86 45.74 -14.60 20.88
N LEU A 87 46.28 -13.52 21.46
CA LEU A 87 47.60 -13.53 22.11
C LEU A 87 47.44 -13.71 23.62
N LYS A 88 48.47 -14.26 24.27
CA LYS A 88 48.54 -14.30 25.74
C LYS A 88 48.78 -12.90 26.29
N LYS A 89 48.29 -12.60 27.51
CA LYS A 89 48.51 -11.30 28.19
C LYS A 89 49.99 -10.93 28.39
N THR A 90 50.90 -11.90 28.30
CA THR A 90 52.36 -11.69 28.39
C THR A 90 53.02 -11.36 27.04
N ASP A 91 52.25 -11.23 25.96
CA ASP A 91 52.80 -10.94 24.63
C ASP A 91 52.95 -9.42 24.42
N PRO A 92 54.10 -8.90 23.95
CA PRO A 92 54.29 -7.47 23.67
C PRO A 92 53.31 -6.87 22.66
N TYR A 93 52.57 -7.70 21.92
CA TYR A 93 51.54 -7.29 20.96
C TYR A 93 50.10 -7.51 21.44
N TYR A 94 49.90 -7.88 22.71
CA TYR A 94 48.58 -8.16 23.28
C TYR A 94 47.62 -6.96 23.13
N ASP A 95 48.03 -5.77 23.59
CA ASP A 95 47.19 -4.58 23.57
C ASP A 95 46.83 -4.16 22.14
N LEU A 96 47.81 -4.15 21.23
CA LEU A 96 47.58 -3.88 19.80
C LEU A 96 46.56 -4.85 19.19
N THR A 97 46.64 -6.13 19.55
CA THR A 97 45.71 -7.16 19.07
C THR A 97 44.32 -6.96 19.67
N MET A 98 44.21 -6.58 20.94
CA MET A 98 42.95 -6.21 21.59
C MET A 98 42.31 -5.00 20.91
N THR A 99 43.08 -3.94 20.61
CA THR A 99 42.58 -2.77 19.88
C THR A 99 42.10 -3.11 18.47
N ILE A 100 42.83 -3.96 17.73
CA ILE A 100 42.38 -4.43 16.41
C ILE A 100 41.09 -5.26 16.51
N ASN A 101 40.96 -6.12 17.52
CA ASN A 101 39.75 -6.90 17.76
C ASN A 101 38.56 -5.99 18.13
N GLN A 102 38.76 -4.99 19.00
CA GLN A 102 37.73 -3.99 19.35
C GLN A 102 37.29 -3.16 18.14
N LEU A 103 38.24 -2.71 17.32
CA LEU A 103 37.96 -1.97 16.08
C LEU A 103 37.14 -2.81 15.10
N GLN A 104 37.47 -4.10 14.94
CA GLN A 104 36.67 -5.03 14.13
C GLN A 104 35.25 -5.15 14.67
N THR A 105 35.08 -5.37 15.99
CA THR A 105 33.75 -5.47 16.60
C THR A 105 32.92 -4.21 16.36
N HIS A 106 33.53 -3.03 16.52
CA HIS A 106 32.86 -1.75 16.28
C HIS A 106 32.51 -1.53 14.80
N GLN A 107 33.42 -1.83 13.87
CA GLN A 107 33.15 -1.77 12.42
C GLN A 107 32.00 -2.72 12.03
N GLN A 108 32.01 -3.96 12.52
CA GLN A 108 30.94 -4.93 12.24
C GLN A 108 29.60 -4.49 12.84
N GLN A 109 29.60 -3.86 14.03
CA GLN A 109 28.40 -3.28 14.61
C GLN A 109 27.85 -2.14 13.74
N LEU A 110 28.66 -1.16 13.36
CA LEU A 110 28.25 -0.04 12.49
C LEU A 110 27.72 -0.53 11.12
N LEU A 111 28.35 -1.56 10.54
CA LEU A 111 27.88 -2.17 9.29
C LEU A 111 26.51 -2.86 9.46
N ARG A 112 26.29 -3.55 10.59
CA ARG A 112 24.99 -4.17 10.92
C ARG A 112 23.91 -3.13 11.17
N GLU A 113 24.22 -2.09 11.95
CA GLU A 113 23.29 -0.97 12.22
C GLU A 113 22.88 -0.28 10.92
N LYS A 114 23.84 0.04 10.03
CA LYS A 114 23.56 0.63 8.72
C LYS A 114 22.73 -0.31 7.82
N ALA A 115 23.01 -1.61 7.81
CA ALA A 115 22.24 -2.59 7.05
C ALA A 115 20.80 -2.70 7.59
N GLN A 116 20.63 -2.74 8.92
CA GLN A 116 19.32 -2.77 9.57
C GLN A 116 18.49 -1.52 9.26
N GLN A 117 19.09 -0.32 9.35
CA GLN A 117 18.43 0.94 8.96
C GLN A 117 17.98 0.93 7.49
N GLY A 118 18.80 0.35 6.60
CA GLY A 118 18.46 0.23 5.18
C GLY A 118 17.29 -0.71 4.91
N GLU A 119 17.23 -1.86 5.58
CA GLU A 119 16.09 -2.78 5.46
C GLU A 119 14.83 -2.25 6.16
N GLU A 120 14.96 -1.58 7.31
CA GLU A 120 13.85 -0.92 7.99
C GLU A 120 13.20 0.16 7.10
N LEU A 121 14.00 1.00 6.44
CA LEU A 121 13.49 1.99 5.49
C LEU A 121 12.76 1.34 4.30
N LYS A 122 13.28 0.25 3.73
CA LYS A 122 12.59 -0.50 2.66
C LYS A 122 11.25 -1.06 3.13
N LEU A 123 11.20 -1.62 4.33
CA LEU A 123 9.97 -2.16 4.91
C LEU A 123 8.94 -1.04 5.12
N LEU A 124 9.34 0.09 5.73
CA LEU A 124 8.46 1.26 5.89
C LEU A 124 7.90 1.73 4.54
N LEU A 125 8.74 1.85 3.51
CA LEU A 125 8.30 2.22 2.16
C LEU A 125 7.36 1.18 1.53
N SER A 126 7.51 -0.11 1.84
CA SER A 126 6.64 -1.18 1.31
C SER A 126 5.24 -1.22 1.92
N TYR A 127 5.05 -0.65 3.13
CA TYR A 127 3.75 -0.54 3.79
C TYR A 127 3.01 0.78 3.51
N LEU A 128 3.63 1.74 2.82
CA LEU A 128 2.96 2.97 2.44
C LEU A 128 1.93 2.71 1.32
N PRO A 129 0.67 3.20 1.44
CA PRO A 129 -0.32 3.13 0.36
C PRO A 129 -0.05 4.16 -0.77
N ILE A 130 1.01 4.95 -0.63
CA ILE A 130 1.48 5.91 -1.64
C ILE A 130 2.51 5.19 -2.50
N GLY A 131 2.35 5.22 -3.82
CA GLY A 131 3.38 4.78 -4.75
C GLY A 131 4.56 5.73 -4.69
N VAL A 132 5.75 5.21 -4.38
CA VAL A 132 7.00 5.97 -4.29
C VAL A 132 7.99 5.45 -5.33
N MET A 133 8.53 6.33 -6.17
CA MET A 133 9.63 6.03 -7.10
C MET A 133 10.69 7.12 -7.02
N VAL A 134 11.96 6.73 -6.97
CA VAL A 134 13.12 7.62 -7.00
C VAL A 134 13.85 7.43 -8.32
N ILE A 135 14.08 8.52 -9.05
CA ILE A 135 14.74 8.55 -10.35
C ILE A 135 16.05 9.35 -10.24
N ASP A 136 17.15 8.81 -10.76
CA ASP A 136 18.45 9.48 -10.77
C ASP A 136 18.59 10.53 -11.89
N ASN A 137 19.68 11.30 -11.84
CA ASN A 137 20.07 12.28 -12.85
C ASN A 137 20.26 11.69 -14.27
N TYR A 138 20.41 10.37 -14.41
CA TYR A 138 20.48 9.65 -15.69
C TYR A 138 19.12 9.08 -16.14
N ARG A 139 18.01 9.52 -15.51
CA ARG A 139 16.63 9.09 -15.81
C ARG A 139 16.41 7.58 -15.54
N LYS A 140 17.14 7.00 -14.60
CA LYS A 140 16.98 5.60 -14.18
C LYS A 140 16.33 5.50 -12.80
N VAL A 141 15.45 4.53 -12.64
CA VAL A 141 14.83 4.17 -11.35
C VAL A 141 15.91 3.63 -10.41
N GLU A 142 16.06 4.25 -9.25
CA GLU A 142 16.93 3.80 -8.16
C GLU A 142 16.16 2.99 -7.12
N LEU A 143 14.90 3.38 -6.86
CA LEU A 143 14.00 2.70 -5.93
C LEU A 143 12.56 2.85 -6.43
N ALA A 144 11.75 1.80 -6.27
CA ALA A 144 10.29 1.87 -6.31
C ALA A 144 9.71 0.97 -5.22
N ASN A 145 8.60 1.36 -4.60
CA ASN A 145 7.88 0.52 -3.63
C ASN A 145 6.79 -0.34 -4.30
N ALA A 146 6.22 -1.28 -3.55
CA ALA A 146 5.17 -2.17 -4.04
C ALA A 146 3.92 -1.40 -4.51
N ALA A 147 3.51 -0.36 -3.77
CA ALA A 147 2.36 0.47 -4.14
C ALA A 147 2.55 1.18 -5.50
N MET A 148 3.78 1.56 -5.88
CA MET A 148 4.04 2.13 -7.21
C MET A 148 3.76 1.10 -8.32
N ALA A 149 4.23 -0.14 -8.15
CA ALA A 149 3.97 -1.22 -9.10
C ALA A 149 2.49 -1.59 -9.19
N GLU A 150 1.77 -1.56 -8.06
CA GLU A 150 0.32 -1.79 -8.02
C GLU A 150 -0.48 -0.67 -8.71
N LEU A 151 -0.14 0.60 -8.45
CA LEU A 151 -0.82 1.76 -9.06
C LEU A 151 -0.57 1.84 -10.57
N LEU A 152 0.65 1.56 -11.03
CA LEU A 152 0.99 1.48 -12.45
C LEU A 152 0.53 0.18 -13.12
N GLN A 153 0.11 -0.84 -12.35
CA GLN A 153 -0.26 -2.18 -12.81
C GLN A 153 0.85 -2.89 -13.63
N VAL A 154 2.11 -2.55 -13.37
CA VAL A 154 3.30 -3.06 -14.08
C VAL A 154 4.34 -3.55 -13.06
N PRO A 155 4.93 -4.75 -13.22
CA PRO A 155 6.00 -5.22 -12.35
C PRO A 155 7.30 -4.44 -12.61
N ILE A 156 7.66 -3.57 -11.66
CA ILE A 156 8.88 -2.74 -11.72
C ILE A 156 10.12 -3.58 -11.39
N SER A 157 11.20 -3.42 -12.16
CA SER A 157 12.45 -4.16 -11.92
C SER A 157 13.21 -3.64 -10.69
N PRO A 158 13.77 -4.53 -9.84
CA PRO A 158 14.60 -4.12 -8.69
C PRO A 158 16.01 -3.64 -9.09
N HIS A 159 16.36 -3.68 -10.37
CA HIS A 159 17.65 -3.23 -10.90
C HIS A 159 17.53 -1.84 -11.55
N ARG A 160 18.62 -1.04 -11.56
CA ARG A 160 18.60 0.28 -12.22
C ARG A 160 18.28 0.18 -13.72
N HIS A 161 17.15 0.77 -14.12
CA HIS A 161 16.62 0.76 -15.49
C HIS A 161 15.91 2.10 -15.80
N PRO A 162 15.71 2.49 -17.08
CA PRO A 162 15.06 3.76 -17.41
C PRO A 162 13.59 3.82 -16.99
N PHE A 163 13.15 4.91 -16.34
CA PHE A 163 11.78 5.04 -15.81
C PHE A 163 10.67 4.93 -16.88
N ALA A 164 11.00 5.24 -18.13
CA ALA A 164 10.09 5.14 -19.27
C ALA A 164 9.76 3.69 -19.69
N GLN A 165 10.36 2.68 -19.04
CA GLN A 165 9.97 1.28 -19.18
C GLN A 165 8.73 0.95 -18.34
N ASP A 166 8.63 1.50 -17.13
CA ASP A 166 7.49 1.31 -16.23
C ASP A 166 6.36 2.31 -16.55
N ILE A 167 6.72 3.58 -16.70
CA ILE A 167 5.75 4.68 -16.87
C ILE A 167 5.47 4.87 -18.37
N GLN A 168 4.43 4.21 -18.85
CA GLN A 168 3.93 4.37 -20.23
C GLN A 168 2.97 5.56 -20.38
N GLN A 169 2.50 6.13 -19.27
CA GLN A 169 1.45 7.15 -19.28
C GLN A 169 2.01 8.53 -19.67
N TYR A 170 1.61 9.02 -20.87
CA TYR A 170 2.14 10.25 -21.46
C TYR A 170 2.12 11.46 -20.52
N GLU A 171 1.01 11.66 -19.79
CA GLU A 171 0.86 12.76 -18.83
C GLU A 171 1.90 12.70 -17.71
N LEU A 172 2.15 11.52 -17.14
CA LEU A 172 3.11 11.34 -16.05
C LEU A 172 4.55 11.45 -16.56
N VAL A 173 4.85 10.91 -17.73
CA VAL A 173 6.16 11.10 -18.40
C VAL A 173 6.41 12.58 -18.69
N ALA A 174 5.41 13.30 -19.20
CA ALA A 174 5.52 14.73 -19.49
C ALA A 174 5.70 15.57 -18.21
N LEU A 175 5.01 15.21 -17.11
CA LEU A 175 5.17 15.85 -15.80
C LEU A 175 6.59 15.65 -15.26
N ILE A 176 7.12 14.42 -15.30
CA ILE A 176 8.48 14.09 -14.86
C ILE A 176 9.52 14.84 -15.71
N ASN A 177 9.35 14.87 -17.04
CA ASN A 177 10.25 15.59 -17.93
C ASN A 177 10.29 17.10 -17.67
N LYS A 178 9.15 17.73 -17.37
CA LYS A 178 9.11 19.15 -16.99
C LYS A 178 9.92 19.41 -15.73
N VAL A 179 9.77 18.59 -14.68
CA VAL A 179 10.54 18.73 -13.43
C VAL A 179 12.05 18.48 -13.62
N PHE A 180 12.45 17.65 -14.60
CA PHE A 180 13.85 17.53 -15.01
C PHE A 180 14.41 18.82 -15.65
N GLU A 181 13.56 19.64 -16.30
CA GLU A 181 13.96 20.85 -17.02
C GLU A 181 13.89 22.10 -16.14
N ASP A 182 12.77 22.30 -15.43
CA ASP A 182 12.52 23.50 -14.62
C ASP A 182 13.00 23.39 -13.16
N LYS A 183 13.20 22.16 -12.65
CA LYS A 183 13.59 21.86 -11.26
C LYS A 183 12.58 22.32 -10.20
N GLU A 184 11.33 22.56 -10.59
CA GLU A 184 10.25 22.95 -9.69
C GLU A 184 9.42 21.73 -9.25
N THR A 185 8.91 21.74 -8.02
CA THR A 185 7.95 20.69 -7.60
C THR A 185 6.61 20.91 -8.30
N ARG A 186 6.08 19.85 -8.94
CA ARG A 186 4.79 19.89 -9.63
C ARG A 186 3.84 18.82 -9.09
N ARG A 187 2.55 19.15 -9.05
CA ARG A 187 1.45 18.28 -8.61
C ARG A 187 0.33 18.34 -9.63
N GLN A 188 -0.17 17.19 -10.07
CA GLN A 188 -1.23 17.08 -11.07
C GLN A 188 -2.03 15.79 -10.83
N VAL A 189 -3.36 15.84 -11.02
CA VAL A 189 -4.20 14.64 -11.07
C VAL A 189 -4.08 14.01 -12.45
N ILE A 190 -3.82 12.70 -12.51
CA ILE A 190 -3.62 11.92 -13.73
C ILE A 190 -4.52 10.69 -13.68
N THR A 191 -5.07 10.30 -14.83
CA THR A 191 -5.81 9.03 -14.96
C THR A 191 -4.87 7.94 -15.44
N LEU A 192 -4.74 6.86 -14.66
CA LEU A 192 -4.02 5.66 -15.01
C LEU A 192 -5.01 4.63 -15.61
N PRO A 193 -4.89 4.28 -16.90
CA PRO A 193 -5.69 3.25 -17.52
C PRO A 193 -5.23 1.89 -17.00
N GLY A 194 -6.20 1.03 -16.68
CA GLY A 194 -5.92 -0.28 -16.10
C GLY A 194 -7.13 -1.19 -16.18
N MET A 195 -6.88 -2.50 -16.17
CA MET A 195 -7.93 -3.52 -16.07
C MET A 195 -7.78 -4.19 -14.70
N PRO A 196 -8.84 -4.26 -13.87
CA PRO A 196 -10.26 -4.13 -14.24
C PRO A 196 -10.86 -2.73 -14.15
N THR A 197 -10.17 -1.74 -13.57
CA THR A 197 -10.69 -0.38 -13.35
C THR A 197 -9.62 0.68 -13.58
N GLU A 198 -10.01 1.79 -14.22
CA GLU A 198 -9.22 3.02 -14.25
C GLU A 198 -8.98 3.54 -12.83
N LYS A 199 -7.77 4.03 -12.55
CA LYS A 199 -7.44 4.71 -11.29
C LYS A 199 -7.18 6.19 -11.55
N ARG A 200 -7.70 7.05 -10.68
CA ARG A 200 -7.27 8.45 -10.61
C ARG A 200 -6.24 8.59 -9.51
N VAL A 201 -5.06 9.07 -9.88
CA VAL A 201 -3.97 9.30 -8.95
C VAL A 201 -3.60 10.77 -8.92
N GLU A 202 -3.23 11.24 -7.73
CA GLU A 202 -2.51 12.48 -7.58
C GLU A 202 -1.02 12.20 -7.74
N ALA A 203 -0.43 12.70 -8.83
CA ALA A 203 0.99 12.63 -9.08
C ALA A 203 1.67 13.89 -8.54
N THR A 204 2.56 13.74 -7.56
CA THR A 204 3.47 14.79 -7.09
C THR A 204 4.90 14.42 -7.47
N VAL A 205 5.56 15.28 -8.22
CA VAL A 205 6.93 15.10 -8.70
C VAL A 205 7.80 16.20 -8.09
N VAL A 206 8.79 15.79 -7.29
CA VAL A 206 9.65 16.66 -6.48
C VAL A 206 11.08 16.55 -6.98
N TYR A 207 11.69 17.67 -7.38
CA TYR A 207 13.13 17.76 -7.58
C TYR A 207 13.85 17.88 -6.23
N THR A 208 14.83 17.01 -5.97
CA THR A 208 15.67 17.04 -4.77
C THR A 208 17.15 17.07 -5.14
N SER A 209 17.88 18.06 -4.64
CA SER A 209 19.33 18.18 -4.82
C SER A 209 20.06 17.85 -3.52
N THR A 210 21.01 16.92 -3.58
CA THR A 210 21.82 16.50 -2.43
C THR A 210 23.21 17.15 -2.46
N SER A 211 23.71 17.48 -3.65
CA SER A 211 24.91 18.30 -3.89
C SER A 211 24.78 19.03 -5.23
N GLU A 212 25.77 19.85 -5.61
CA GLU A 212 25.75 20.60 -6.88
C GLU A 212 25.66 19.68 -8.11
N ASP A 213 26.31 18.51 -8.06
CA ASP A 213 26.33 17.52 -9.16
C ASP A 213 25.30 16.37 -9.00
N PHE A 214 24.70 16.20 -7.82
CA PHE A 214 23.82 15.07 -7.53
C PHE A 214 22.41 15.52 -7.14
N PHE A 215 21.49 15.31 -8.07
CA PHE A 215 20.05 15.47 -7.88
C PHE A 215 19.30 14.18 -8.22
N GLN A 216 18.13 14.03 -7.62
CA GLN A 216 17.17 12.96 -7.84
C GLN A 216 15.77 13.58 -8.02
N ILE A 217 14.88 12.84 -8.67
CA ILE A 217 13.46 13.17 -8.74
C ILE A 217 12.68 12.10 -7.98
N LEU A 218 11.87 12.56 -7.02
CA LEU A 218 10.94 11.74 -6.26
C LEU A 218 9.55 11.86 -6.90
N VAL A 219 9.00 10.74 -7.35
CA VAL A 219 7.63 10.63 -7.87
C VAL A 219 6.77 9.95 -6.81
N LEU A 220 5.72 10.63 -6.40
CA LEU A 220 4.71 10.16 -5.45
C LEU A 220 3.38 10.04 -6.19
N LEU A 221 2.75 8.87 -6.15
CA LEU A 221 1.40 8.63 -6.64
C LEU A 221 0.49 8.29 -5.47
N TYR A 222 -0.57 9.08 -5.25
CA TYR A 222 -1.59 8.79 -4.24
C TYR A 222 -2.92 8.47 -4.92
N ASP A 223 -3.54 7.34 -4.55
CA ASP A 223 -4.83 6.93 -5.10
C ASP A 223 -5.95 7.82 -4.53
N ILE A 224 -6.65 8.51 -5.42
CA ILE A 224 -7.76 9.41 -5.10
C ILE A 224 -9.06 8.95 -5.78
N THR A 225 -9.10 7.72 -6.31
CA THR A 225 -10.21 7.18 -7.11
C THR A 225 -11.52 7.18 -6.34
N GLU A 226 -11.52 6.77 -5.07
CA GLU A 226 -12.73 6.77 -4.23
C GLU A 226 -13.28 8.19 -3.98
N ILE A 227 -12.40 9.16 -3.71
CA ILE A 227 -12.78 10.57 -3.48
C ILE A 227 -13.46 11.13 -4.73
N PHE A 228 -12.81 10.97 -5.90
CA PHE A 228 -13.37 11.41 -7.17
C PHE A 228 -14.65 10.66 -7.57
N THR A 229 -14.79 9.39 -7.20
CA THR A 229 -16.01 8.61 -7.45
C THR A 229 -17.18 9.16 -6.65
N VAL A 230 -16.96 9.50 -5.37
CA VAL A 230 -17.95 10.15 -4.50
C VAL A 230 -18.34 11.54 -5.03
N GLU A 231 -17.36 12.36 -5.39
CA GLU A 231 -17.61 13.70 -5.97
C GLU A 231 -18.39 13.61 -7.28
N GLN A 232 -18.06 12.64 -8.15
CA GLN A 232 -18.78 12.40 -9.39
C GLN A 232 -20.23 11.95 -9.12
N MET A 233 -20.45 11.02 -8.18
CA MET A 233 -21.80 10.60 -7.79
C MET A 233 -22.65 11.77 -7.26
N GLN A 234 -22.05 12.69 -6.50
CA GLN A 234 -22.73 13.91 -6.03
C GLN A 234 -23.05 14.88 -7.18
N MET A 235 -22.13 15.09 -8.11
CA MET A 235 -22.35 15.90 -9.32
C MET A 235 -23.46 15.31 -10.21
N ASP A 236 -23.45 13.99 -10.41
CA ASP A 236 -24.45 13.27 -11.21
C ASP A 236 -25.83 13.34 -10.53
N PHE A 237 -25.89 13.18 -9.20
CA PHE A 237 -27.12 13.35 -8.42
C PHE A 237 -27.69 14.77 -8.56
N LEU A 238 -26.88 15.81 -8.38
CA LEU A 238 -27.30 17.21 -8.51
C LEU A 238 -27.77 17.54 -9.93
N THR A 239 -27.11 16.97 -10.95
CA THR A 239 -27.49 17.10 -12.35
C THR A 239 -28.84 16.46 -12.61
N ASN A 240 -29.03 15.20 -12.19
CA ASN A 240 -30.28 14.46 -12.33
C ASN A 240 -31.44 15.15 -11.60
N ALA A 241 -31.24 15.54 -10.34
CA ALA A 241 -32.24 16.29 -9.57
C ALA A 241 -32.63 17.60 -10.27
N SER A 242 -31.66 18.33 -10.83
CA SER A 242 -31.95 19.57 -11.58
C SER A 242 -32.81 19.32 -12.83
N HIS A 243 -32.58 18.22 -13.54
CA HIS A 243 -33.39 17.82 -14.70
C HIS A 243 -34.80 17.34 -14.31
N GLU A 244 -34.93 16.53 -13.25
CA GLU A 244 -36.22 16.04 -12.78
C GLU A 244 -37.06 17.14 -12.11
N LEU A 245 -36.46 18.16 -11.48
CA LEU A 245 -37.16 19.34 -10.96
C LEU A 245 -37.61 20.29 -12.09
N LYS A 246 -36.81 20.47 -13.15
CA LYS A 246 -37.12 21.40 -14.24
C LYS A 246 -38.34 21.00 -15.05
N THR A 247 -38.56 19.69 -15.22
CA THR A 247 -39.66 19.14 -16.04
C THR A 247 -41.06 19.51 -15.50
N PRO A 248 -41.46 19.18 -14.25
CA PRO A 248 -42.75 19.54 -13.69
C PRO A 248 -42.92 21.05 -13.57
N VAL A 249 -41.86 21.81 -13.22
CA VAL A 249 -41.91 23.29 -13.17
C VAL A 249 -42.24 23.87 -14.56
N THR A 250 -41.67 23.32 -15.62
CA THR A 250 -41.95 23.76 -17.00
C THR A 250 -43.38 23.40 -17.42
N ALA A 251 -43.86 22.20 -17.06
CA ALA A 251 -45.22 21.76 -17.33
C ALA A 251 -46.26 22.64 -16.60
N ILE A 252 -46.09 22.85 -15.29
CA ILE A 252 -46.95 23.72 -14.46
C ILE A 252 -47.06 25.12 -15.09
N ASN A 253 -45.92 25.72 -15.43
CA ASN A 253 -45.90 27.05 -16.04
C ASN A 253 -46.61 27.07 -17.39
N GLY A 254 -46.32 26.12 -18.30
CA GLY A 254 -46.93 26.08 -19.63
C GLY A 254 -48.45 25.87 -19.61
N PHE A 255 -48.96 24.99 -18.76
CA PHE A 255 -50.41 24.82 -18.60
C PHE A 255 -51.06 26.03 -17.92
N ALA A 256 -50.40 26.67 -16.95
CA ALA A 256 -50.91 27.90 -16.33
C ALA A 256 -50.94 29.08 -17.31
N GLU A 257 -49.91 29.25 -18.14
CA GLU A 257 -49.84 30.25 -19.21
C GLU A 257 -50.95 30.02 -20.25
N THR A 258 -51.15 28.77 -20.69
CA THR A 258 -52.23 28.43 -21.63
C THR A 258 -53.63 28.71 -21.04
N LEU A 259 -53.84 28.49 -19.73
CA LEU A 259 -55.09 28.87 -19.04
C LEU A 259 -55.31 30.38 -19.03
N LEU A 260 -54.25 31.16 -18.77
CA LEU A 260 -54.31 32.62 -18.75
C LEU A 260 -54.66 33.21 -20.13
N ASP A 261 -54.09 32.62 -21.19
CA ASP A 261 -54.28 32.99 -22.61
C ASP A 261 -55.66 32.62 -23.19
N GLY A 262 -56.58 32.10 -22.37
CA GLY A 262 -58.00 31.92 -22.73
C GLY A 262 -58.50 30.48 -22.66
N ALA A 263 -57.64 29.48 -22.46
CA ALA A 263 -58.11 28.09 -22.30
C ALA A 263 -58.96 27.86 -21.04
N LYS A 264 -58.93 28.81 -20.08
CA LYS A 264 -59.84 28.84 -18.91
C LYS A 264 -61.33 29.02 -19.28
N ASP A 265 -61.62 29.54 -20.48
CA ASP A 265 -62.99 29.88 -20.89
C ASP A 265 -63.75 28.65 -21.44
N ASP A 266 -63.04 27.53 -21.68
CA ASP A 266 -63.62 26.20 -21.91
C ASP A 266 -63.57 25.38 -20.59
N PRO A 267 -64.73 25.04 -19.98
CA PRO A 267 -64.78 24.30 -18.73
C PRO A 267 -64.10 22.91 -18.76
N ALA A 268 -64.08 22.24 -19.92
CA ALA A 268 -63.48 20.91 -20.05
C ALA A 268 -61.95 20.99 -20.10
N ILE A 269 -61.41 21.98 -20.82
CA ILE A 269 -59.97 22.22 -20.90
C ILE A 269 -59.44 22.77 -19.56
N LEU A 270 -60.19 23.69 -18.93
CA LEU A 270 -59.89 24.20 -17.59
C LEU A 270 -59.69 23.07 -16.57
N ASP A 271 -60.67 22.17 -16.48
CA ASP A 271 -60.67 21.08 -15.49
C ASP A 271 -59.60 20.02 -15.81
N GLN A 272 -59.23 19.84 -17.09
CA GLN A 272 -58.09 19.01 -17.49
C GLN A 272 -56.74 19.63 -17.10
N PHE A 273 -56.50 20.90 -17.44
CA PHE A 273 -55.21 21.55 -17.17
C PHE A 273 -54.97 21.78 -15.68
N LEU A 274 -56.01 22.10 -14.90
CA LEU A 274 -55.91 22.18 -13.44
C LEU A 274 -55.49 20.85 -12.80
N LYS A 275 -56.00 19.71 -13.32
CA LYS A 275 -55.57 18.37 -12.86
C LYS A 275 -54.12 18.08 -13.19
N ILE A 276 -53.64 18.47 -14.38
CA ILE A 276 -52.23 18.29 -14.76
C ILE A 276 -51.34 19.16 -13.85
N ILE A 277 -51.67 20.43 -13.65
CA ILE A 277 -50.94 21.33 -12.74
C ILE A 277 -50.89 20.75 -11.31
N GLN A 278 -52.01 20.21 -10.82
CA GLN A 278 -52.06 19.56 -9.49
C GLN A 278 -51.15 18.33 -9.43
N GLN A 279 -51.16 17.47 -10.46
CA GLN A 279 -50.36 16.25 -10.51
C GLN A 279 -48.85 16.55 -10.57
N GLU A 280 -48.43 17.47 -11.43
CA GLU A 280 -47.03 17.90 -11.55
C GLU A 280 -46.54 18.59 -10.26
N SER A 281 -47.40 19.36 -9.58
CA SER A 281 -47.10 19.99 -8.29
C SER A 281 -46.92 18.96 -7.17
N GLN A 282 -47.75 17.92 -7.15
CA GLN A 282 -47.60 16.80 -6.21
C GLN A 282 -46.30 16.02 -6.46
N GLN A 283 -45.97 15.72 -7.72
CA GLN A 283 -44.72 15.06 -8.09
C GLN A 283 -43.48 15.89 -7.72
N LEU A 284 -43.54 17.22 -7.92
CA LEU A 284 -42.48 18.14 -7.50
C LEU A 284 -42.29 18.13 -5.97
N SER A 285 -43.38 18.09 -5.20
CA SER A 285 -43.36 18.01 -3.74
C SER A 285 -42.72 16.70 -3.24
N GLU A 286 -43.06 15.57 -3.86
CA GLU A 286 -42.47 14.26 -3.57
C GLU A 286 -40.97 14.24 -3.84
N LEU A 287 -40.53 14.73 -5.01
CA LEU A 287 -39.11 14.80 -5.37
C LEU A 287 -38.30 15.69 -4.41
N VAL A 288 -38.84 16.83 -3.98
CA VAL A 288 -38.20 17.69 -2.97
C VAL A 288 -38.11 16.98 -1.61
N GLN A 289 -39.15 16.25 -1.22
CA GLN A 289 -39.16 15.50 0.04
C GLN A 289 -38.14 14.34 0.03
N ASP A 290 -37.92 13.68 -1.11
CA ASP A 290 -36.91 12.63 -1.26
C ASP A 290 -35.49 13.19 -1.14
N ILE A 291 -35.20 14.33 -1.79
CA ILE A 291 -33.90 15.02 -1.69
C ILE A 291 -33.61 15.44 -0.24
N LEU A 292 -34.60 15.99 0.47
CA LEU A 292 -34.48 16.37 1.88
C LEU A 292 -34.26 15.16 2.81
N SER A 293 -34.84 14.01 2.47
CA SER A 293 -34.67 12.76 3.24
C SER A 293 -33.25 12.19 3.07
N LEU A 294 -32.71 12.19 1.84
CA LEU A 294 -31.31 11.79 1.57
C LEU A 294 -30.30 12.67 2.34
N SER A 295 -30.48 13.99 2.34
CA SER A 295 -29.61 14.92 3.07
C SER A 295 -29.61 14.69 4.60
N ARG A 296 -30.74 14.27 5.17
CA ARG A 296 -30.84 13.88 6.59
C ARG A 296 -30.08 12.59 6.88
N ILE A 297 -30.08 11.63 5.95
CA ILE A 297 -29.37 10.35 6.13
C ILE A 297 -27.85 10.57 6.15
N GLU A 298 -27.29 11.36 5.22
CA GLU A 298 -25.85 11.65 5.22
C GLU A 298 -25.38 12.38 6.50
N SER A 299 -26.18 13.31 7.00
CA SER A 299 -25.88 14.08 8.22
C SER A 299 -26.14 13.34 9.54
N GLN A 300 -26.89 12.23 9.52
CA GLN A 300 -27.21 11.39 10.70
C GLN A 300 -26.41 10.08 10.76
N SER A 301 -25.21 10.05 10.18
CA SER A 301 -24.28 8.90 10.18
C SER A 301 -23.79 8.44 11.57
N VAL A 302 -24.30 9.01 12.67
CA VAL A 302 -23.96 8.66 14.07
C VAL A 302 -25.21 8.37 14.94
N THR A 303 -26.40 8.17 14.36
CA THR A 303 -27.58 7.75 15.16
C THR A 303 -27.44 6.27 15.55
N GLN A 304 -27.55 5.96 16.85
CA GLN A 304 -27.58 4.58 17.34
C GLN A 304 -28.78 3.84 16.72
N HIS A 305 -28.54 2.65 16.19
CA HIS A 305 -29.59 1.80 15.63
C HIS A 305 -30.24 1.00 16.76
N ASP A 306 -31.54 1.24 17.00
CA ASP A 306 -32.35 0.45 17.95
C ASP A 306 -32.71 -0.90 17.32
N LEU A 307 -31.72 -1.79 17.28
CA LEU A 307 -31.85 -3.15 16.76
C LEU A 307 -32.77 -4.00 17.63
N THR A 308 -33.97 -4.26 17.13
CA THR A 308 -34.99 -5.07 17.81
C THR A 308 -35.31 -6.33 16.99
N ARG A 309 -35.85 -7.37 17.65
CA ARG A 309 -36.38 -8.55 16.95
C ARG A 309 -37.78 -8.24 16.43
N VAL A 310 -37.96 -8.25 15.12
CA VAL A 310 -39.23 -7.94 14.47
C VAL A 310 -39.72 -9.13 13.64
N HIS A 311 -41.01 -9.46 13.74
CA HIS A 311 -41.67 -10.43 12.88
C HIS A 311 -41.91 -9.83 11.50
N LEU A 312 -41.19 -10.34 10.49
CA LEU A 312 -41.19 -9.77 9.15
C LEU A 312 -42.52 -9.95 8.41
N GLY A 313 -43.19 -11.10 8.61
CA GLY A 313 -44.51 -11.37 8.01
C GLY A 313 -45.57 -10.36 8.45
N ALA A 314 -45.73 -10.17 9.77
CA ALA A 314 -46.67 -9.21 10.34
C ALA A 314 -46.37 -7.74 9.94
N MET A 315 -45.09 -7.36 9.90
CA MET A 315 -44.67 -6.03 9.42
C MET A 315 -45.11 -5.79 7.96
N ILE A 316 -44.95 -6.79 7.08
CA ILE A 316 -45.34 -6.70 5.67
C ILE A 316 -46.86 -6.62 5.54
N ASP A 317 -47.62 -7.42 6.31
CA ASP A 317 -49.09 -7.35 6.33
C ASP A 317 -49.61 -5.97 6.74
N ASP A 318 -48.96 -5.33 7.73
CA ASP A 318 -49.32 -3.96 8.13
C ASP A 318 -49.02 -2.93 7.04
N GLN A 319 -47.89 -3.05 6.32
CA GLN A 319 -47.64 -2.19 5.16
C GLN A 319 -48.60 -2.47 3.99
N PHE A 320 -49.02 -3.72 3.80
CA PHE A 320 -50.00 -4.08 2.78
C PHE A 320 -51.37 -3.46 3.05
N LYS A 321 -51.83 -3.43 4.32
CA LYS A 321 -53.06 -2.71 4.71
C LYS A 321 -52.97 -1.22 4.39
N VAL A 322 -51.84 -0.57 4.68
CA VAL A 322 -51.61 0.86 4.40
C VAL A 322 -51.63 1.14 2.88
N LEU A 323 -51.07 0.25 2.07
CA LEU A 323 -50.98 0.41 0.61
C LEU A 323 -52.15 -0.20 -0.16
N GLN A 324 -53.10 -0.84 0.51
CA GLN A 324 -54.21 -1.58 -0.13
C GLN A 324 -55.06 -0.67 -1.03
N GLN A 325 -55.42 0.52 -0.57
CA GLN A 325 -56.22 1.47 -1.36
C GLN A 325 -55.49 1.91 -2.65
N LEU A 326 -54.16 2.12 -2.57
CA LEU A 326 -53.32 2.46 -3.73
C LEU A 326 -53.24 1.29 -4.72
N ALA A 327 -53.09 0.07 -4.21
CA ALA A 327 -53.03 -1.15 -5.01
C ALA A 327 -54.37 -1.43 -5.72
N GLU A 328 -55.50 -1.25 -5.03
CA GLU A 328 -56.85 -1.36 -5.61
C GLU A 328 -57.08 -0.35 -6.74
N MET A 329 -56.69 0.92 -6.55
CA MET A 329 -56.74 1.97 -7.58
C MET A 329 -55.87 1.68 -8.80
N LYS A 330 -54.79 0.91 -8.64
CA LYS A 330 -53.87 0.50 -9.72
C LYS A 330 -54.15 -0.92 -10.26
N HIS A 331 -55.17 -1.61 -9.73
CA HIS A 331 -55.49 -3.01 -10.02
C HIS A 331 -54.32 -3.99 -9.81
N VAL A 332 -53.52 -3.77 -8.78
CA VAL A 332 -52.38 -4.62 -8.38
C VAL A 332 -52.80 -5.56 -7.24
N THR A 333 -52.56 -6.86 -7.38
CA THR A 333 -52.79 -7.83 -6.29
C THR A 333 -51.55 -7.98 -5.43
N LEU A 334 -51.65 -7.70 -4.13
CA LEU A 334 -50.57 -7.89 -3.16
C LEU A 334 -50.66 -9.29 -2.53
N ILE A 335 -49.59 -10.09 -2.58
CA ILE A 335 -49.54 -11.45 -1.98
C ILE A 335 -48.30 -11.57 -1.10
N ASN A 336 -48.53 -11.73 0.21
CA ASN A 336 -47.48 -12.01 1.19
C ASN A 336 -47.28 -13.53 1.28
N GLN A 337 -46.06 -14.02 1.07
CA GLN A 337 -45.68 -15.42 1.32
C GLN A 337 -44.46 -15.51 2.26
N VAL A 338 -44.24 -14.49 3.09
CA VAL A 338 -43.32 -14.56 4.22
C VAL A 338 -44.00 -15.38 5.32
N ALA A 339 -43.31 -16.40 5.81
CA ALA A 339 -43.83 -17.23 6.90
C ALA A 339 -43.81 -16.47 8.24
N ASP A 340 -44.84 -16.68 9.07
CA ASP A 340 -45.05 -15.98 10.34
C ASP A 340 -43.90 -16.12 11.36
N ASP A 341 -43.10 -17.19 11.20
CA ASP A 341 -41.95 -17.55 12.02
C ASP A 341 -40.69 -16.70 11.76
N VAL A 342 -40.67 -15.91 10.68
CA VAL A 342 -39.49 -15.14 10.27
C VAL A 342 -39.30 -13.92 11.17
N GLN A 343 -38.39 -14.03 12.12
CA GLN A 343 -37.85 -12.91 12.90
C GLN A 343 -36.53 -12.41 12.32
N VAL A 344 -36.36 -11.08 12.23
CA VAL A 344 -35.13 -10.40 11.83
C VAL A 344 -34.71 -9.43 12.93
N VAL A 345 -33.41 -9.29 13.17
CA VAL A 345 -32.86 -8.23 14.05
C VAL A 345 -32.60 -7.00 13.18
N THR A 346 -33.37 -5.94 13.38
CA THR A 346 -33.29 -4.72 12.56
C THR A 346 -33.82 -3.50 13.31
N ASP A 347 -33.54 -2.31 12.79
CA ASP A 347 -34.27 -1.09 13.13
C ASP A 347 -35.65 -1.17 12.47
N GLN A 348 -36.71 -1.23 13.29
CA GLN A 348 -38.09 -1.38 12.81
C GLN A 348 -38.52 -0.19 11.93
N SER A 349 -38.11 1.02 12.29
CA SER A 349 -38.54 2.26 11.62
C SER A 349 -37.92 2.35 10.23
N LYS A 350 -36.60 2.13 10.13
CA LYS A 350 -35.89 2.11 8.83
C LYS A 350 -36.37 0.97 7.94
N CYS A 351 -36.67 -0.20 8.51
CA CYS A 351 -37.19 -1.33 7.73
C CYS A 351 -38.58 -1.02 7.13
N ILE A 352 -39.47 -0.36 7.89
CA ILE A 352 -40.76 0.13 7.39
C ILE A 352 -40.58 1.17 6.27
N GLU A 353 -39.66 2.12 6.43
CA GLU A 353 -39.37 3.15 5.42
C GLU A 353 -38.89 2.54 4.10
N VAL A 354 -37.94 1.60 4.16
CA VAL A 354 -37.45 0.85 2.99
C VAL A 354 -38.57 0.04 2.33
N LEU A 355 -39.35 -0.71 3.11
CA LEU A 355 -40.48 -1.50 2.59
C LEU A 355 -41.52 -0.59 1.91
N LYS A 356 -41.87 0.55 2.53
CA LYS A 356 -42.81 1.52 1.98
C LYS A 356 -42.33 2.05 0.62
N ASN A 357 -41.07 2.46 0.50
CA ASN A 357 -40.51 3.03 -0.73
C ASN A 357 -40.40 1.99 -1.86
N LEU A 358 -40.05 0.74 -1.54
CA LEU A 358 -40.02 -0.36 -2.51
C LEU A 358 -41.42 -0.76 -2.99
N LEU A 359 -42.39 -0.88 -2.07
CA LEU A 359 -43.76 -1.26 -2.41
C LEU A 359 -44.49 -0.13 -3.16
N SER A 360 -44.35 1.13 -2.74
CA SER A 360 -44.98 2.27 -3.42
C SER A 360 -44.46 2.43 -4.86
N SER A 361 -43.14 2.44 -5.05
CA SER A 361 -42.52 2.56 -6.38
C SER A 361 -42.90 1.41 -7.31
N THR A 362 -43.08 0.20 -6.77
CA THR A 362 -43.54 -0.97 -7.53
C THR A 362 -45.01 -0.85 -7.94
N ILE A 363 -45.91 -0.48 -7.02
CA ILE A 363 -47.35 -0.29 -7.31
C ILE A 363 -47.55 0.86 -8.32
N VAL A 364 -46.76 1.93 -8.23
CA VAL A 364 -46.81 3.06 -9.17
C VAL A 364 -46.33 2.66 -10.58
N LYS A 365 -45.25 1.89 -10.70
CA LYS A 365 -44.67 1.44 -11.99
C LYS A 365 -45.50 0.35 -12.70
N GLY A 366 -46.32 -0.41 -11.97
CA GLY A 366 -47.54 -1.03 -12.49
C GLY A 366 -47.41 -1.91 -13.75
N ALA A 367 -46.64 -3.00 -13.70
CA ALA A 367 -46.87 -4.11 -14.63
C ALA A 367 -48.23 -4.76 -14.32
N ARG A 368 -49.06 -5.03 -15.34
CA ARG A 368 -50.40 -5.66 -15.20
C ARG A 368 -50.29 -7.12 -14.76
N SER A 369 -50.00 -7.36 -13.48
CA SER A 369 -49.61 -8.69 -12.98
C SER A 369 -49.77 -8.81 -11.46
N PRO A 370 -50.44 -9.84 -10.91
CA PRO A 370 -50.35 -10.18 -9.49
C PRO A 370 -48.91 -10.24 -8.97
N PHE A 371 -48.70 -9.69 -7.78
CA PHE A 371 -47.39 -9.53 -7.15
C PHE A 371 -47.15 -10.57 -6.06
N VAL A 372 -46.00 -11.23 -6.07
CA VAL A 372 -45.68 -12.35 -5.16
C VAL A 372 -44.34 -12.14 -4.45
N LEU A 373 -44.37 -12.03 -3.13
CA LEU A 373 -43.19 -12.04 -2.26
C LEU A 373 -42.95 -13.46 -1.72
N SER A 374 -41.96 -14.19 -2.25
CA SER A 374 -41.68 -15.59 -1.86
C SER A 374 -40.34 -15.79 -1.14
N LYS A 375 -40.33 -16.69 -0.13
CA LYS A 375 -39.16 -17.10 0.65
C LYS A 375 -38.33 -18.14 -0.10
N ARG A 376 -37.06 -17.87 -0.40
CA ARG A 376 -36.06 -18.90 -0.77
C ARG A 376 -34.94 -18.93 0.27
N GLN A 377 -34.55 -20.13 0.68
CA GLN A 377 -33.84 -20.36 1.93
C GLN A 377 -32.31 -20.23 1.78
N GLN A 378 -31.75 -19.07 2.15
CA GLN A 378 -30.37 -18.84 2.64
C GLN A 378 -30.33 -17.45 3.32
N VAL A 379 -29.36 -17.20 4.23
CA VAL A 379 -29.64 -16.53 5.53
C VAL A 379 -28.86 -15.23 5.80
N GLY A 380 -29.53 -14.20 6.37
CA GLY A 380 -28.97 -13.05 7.15
C GLY A 380 -29.69 -11.70 7.01
N LEU A 381 -29.08 -10.67 6.39
CA LEU A 381 -29.70 -9.46 5.78
C LEU A 381 -28.72 -8.68 4.84
N CYS A 382 -28.91 -8.68 3.51
CA CYS A 382 -28.21 -7.79 2.54
C CYS A 382 -29.01 -7.79 1.20
N MET A 383 -29.58 -6.65 0.81
CA MET A 383 -30.74 -6.60 -0.10
C MET A 383 -30.38 -6.28 -1.57
N TRP A 384 -29.80 -7.26 -2.27
CA TRP A 384 -29.46 -7.10 -3.70
C TRP A 384 -30.67 -7.28 -4.63
N LEU A 385 -30.85 -6.35 -5.57
CA LEU A 385 -31.84 -6.42 -6.65
C LEU A 385 -31.16 -6.86 -7.97
N THR A 386 -31.38 -8.10 -8.40
CA THR A 386 -30.98 -8.59 -9.73
C THR A 386 -32.15 -8.50 -10.72
N PRO A 387 -31.98 -7.87 -11.91
CA PRO A 387 -33.03 -7.84 -12.94
C PRO A 387 -33.32 -9.20 -13.59
N GLU A 388 -32.44 -10.20 -13.42
CA GLU A 388 -32.53 -11.48 -14.13
C GLU A 388 -33.08 -12.62 -13.28
N SER A 389 -34.39 -12.84 -13.42
CA SER A 389 -34.87 -14.14 -13.91
C SER A 389 -36.35 -14.05 -14.30
N ALA A 390 -36.64 -13.46 -15.46
CA ALA A 390 -37.95 -13.54 -16.11
C ALA A 390 -38.19 -14.96 -16.68
N SER A 391 -38.08 -16.00 -15.85
CA SER A 391 -38.52 -17.35 -16.20
C SER A 391 -40.04 -17.42 -16.09
N ALA A 392 -40.72 -17.04 -17.17
CA ALA A 392 -42.16 -17.16 -17.30
C ALA A 392 -42.60 -18.63 -17.26
N LYS A 393 -42.83 -19.17 -16.06
CA LYS A 393 -43.54 -20.43 -15.88
C LYS A 393 -45.04 -20.19 -15.92
N THR A 394 -45.59 -20.27 -17.13
CA THR A 394 -47.02 -20.35 -17.39
C THR A 394 -47.63 -21.58 -16.71
N THR A 395 -48.37 -21.37 -15.63
CA THR A 395 -49.24 -22.37 -15.00
C THR A 395 -50.74 -22.06 -15.10
N ASN A 396 -51.12 -20.94 -15.74
CA ASN A 396 -52.47 -20.71 -16.25
C ASN A 396 -52.48 -19.65 -17.38
N PRO A 397 -53.25 -19.82 -18.47
CA PRO A 397 -53.35 -18.82 -19.53
C PRO A 397 -54.28 -17.67 -19.11
N GLY A 398 -53.71 -16.62 -18.53
CA GLY A 398 -54.47 -15.40 -18.16
C GLY A 398 -53.80 -14.46 -17.16
N PHE A 399 -52.82 -14.94 -16.39
CA PHE A 399 -52.14 -14.15 -15.37
C PHE A 399 -50.62 -14.15 -15.59
N PHE A 400 -50.07 -12.99 -15.97
CA PHE A 400 -48.67 -12.68 -15.73
C PHE A 400 -48.49 -12.38 -14.23
N SER A 401 -47.38 -12.78 -13.60
CA SER A 401 -47.11 -12.44 -12.20
C SER A 401 -45.71 -11.85 -12.05
N ALA A 402 -45.59 -10.79 -11.25
CA ALA A 402 -44.33 -10.09 -11.00
C ALA A 402 -43.88 -10.41 -9.57
N SER A 403 -42.81 -11.19 -9.41
CA SER A 403 -42.33 -11.59 -8.08
C SER A 403 -41.09 -10.80 -7.69
N ILE A 404 -41.14 -10.03 -6.60
CA ILE A 404 -39.93 -9.53 -5.94
C ILE A 404 -39.52 -10.55 -4.89
N VAL A 405 -38.29 -11.04 -5.00
CA VAL A 405 -37.73 -12.02 -4.06
C VAL A 405 -36.78 -11.27 -3.11
N LEU A 406 -37.26 -10.92 -1.93
CA LEU A 406 -36.40 -10.33 -0.88
C LEU A 406 -35.42 -11.41 -0.39
N THR A 407 -34.15 -11.26 -0.76
CA THR A 407 -33.04 -12.15 -0.37
C THR A 407 -32.20 -11.49 0.72
N ILE A 408 -31.70 -12.31 1.65
CA ILE A 408 -31.35 -11.92 3.03
C ILE A 408 -30.05 -12.69 3.38
N HIS A 409 -28.89 -12.03 3.68
CA HIS A 409 -27.52 -12.63 3.76
C HIS A 409 -26.61 -12.20 4.96
N GLU A 410 -25.92 -13.14 5.63
CA GLU A 410 -25.30 -12.97 6.98
C GLU A 410 -23.93 -12.27 6.98
N PRO A 411 -23.57 -11.50 8.03
CA PRO A 411 -22.40 -10.62 8.00
C PRO A 411 -21.05 -11.30 8.31
N ASN A 412 -21.00 -12.62 8.56
CA ASN A 412 -19.80 -13.28 9.10
C ASN A 412 -19.43 -14.60 8.37
N ARG A 413 -18.93 -14.50 7.13
CA ARG A 413 -17.94 -15.44 6.52
C ARG A 413 -17.48 -14.99 5.13
N LEU A 414 -16.46 -14.15 5.08
CA LEU A 414 -15.60 -14.03 3.90
C LEU A 414 -14.61 -15.19 3.89
N SER A 415 -14.98 -16.31 3.26
CA SER A 415 -14.07 -17.42 2.94
C SER A 415 -14.03 -17.63 1.43
N ALA A 416 -12.82 -17.57 0.86
CA ALA A 416 -12.59 -17.44 -0.57
C ALA A 416 -13.09 -18.61 -1.45
N GLY A 417 -13.43 -18.28 -2.71
CA GLY A 417 -13.17 -19.16 -3.86
C GLY A 417 -14.37 -19.74 -4.61
N ARG A 418 -14.91 -18.99 -5.58
CA ARG A 418 -14.63 -19.22 -7.01
C ARG A 418 -15.35 -18.24 -7.93
N ASP A 419 -14.74 -17.99 -9.09
CA ASP A 419 -15.25 -17.13 -10.16
C ASP A 419 -16.51 -17.69 -10.83
N SER A 420 -17.44 -16.79 -11.17
CA SER A 420 -18.44 -16.96 -12.23
C SER A 420 -18.87 -15.57 -12.71
N ASP A 421 -18.83 -15.35 -14.02
CA ASP A 421 -18.94 -14.04 -14.67
C ASP A 421 -20.24 -13.30 -14.37
N TRP A 422 -20.14 -12.04 -13.93
CA TRP A 422 -21.24 -11.08 -13.85
C TRP A 422 -20.75 -9.63 -14.05
N PRO A 423 -21.02 -8.99 -15.20
CA PRO A 423 -20.70 -7.59 -15.43
C PRO A 423 -21.81 -6.64 -14.90
N LEU A 424 -21.41 -5.42 -14.49
CA LEU A 424 -22.27 -4.24 -14.30
C LEU A 424 -23.36 -4.30 -13.17
N SER A 425 -22.96 -4.32 -11.89
CA SER A 425 -23.86 -3.92 -10.79
C SER A 425 -23.20 -3.46 -9.46
N ARG A 426 -21.87 -3.23 -9.41
CA ARG A 426 -21.16 -2.95 -8.14
C ARG A 426 -21.43 -1.58 -7.47
N ASN A 427 -22.08 -0.63 -8.14
CA ASN A 427 -22.03 0.79 -7.74
C ASN A 427 -23.15 1.29 -6.80
N TRP A 428 -23.97 0.40 -6.20
CA TRP A 428 -25.13 0.82 -5.37
C TRP A 428 -25.12 0.36 -3.91
N PHE A 429 -24.12 -0.41 -3.47
CA PHE A 429 -24.16 -1.11 -2.16
C PHE A 429 -22.95 -0.86 -1.23
N GLN A 430 -22.41 0.36 -1.25
CA GLN A 430 -21.49 0.85 -0.21
C GLN A 430 -21.84 2.29 0.21
N ARG A 431 -22.85 2.41 1.09
CA ARG A 431 -23.01 3.49 2.09
C ARG A 431 -24.09 3.09 3.09
#